data_AF-A0A2G4F4F2-F1
#
_entry.id   AF-A0A2G4F4F2-F1
#
_cell.length_a   1.000
_cell.length_b   1.000
_cell.length_c   1.000
_cell.angle_alpha   90.00
_cell.angle_beta   90.00
_cell.angle_gamma   90.00
#
_symmetry.space_group_name_H-M   'P 1'
#
loop_
_entity.id
_entity.type
_entity.pdbx_description
1 polymer ?
#
loop_
_entity_poly.entity_id
_entity_poly.type
_entity_poly.pdbx_seq_one_letter_code
_entity_poly.pdbx_strand_id
1 'polypeptide(L)' 'MVEHDFTIPLAVLFVGFVAAVSIGSIAWYNSKRLPGWESKERPDFIPKVDKDDLISESTKK' A
#
# COMPACT_ATOMS: atom_id res chain seq x y z
N MET A 1 -12.38 0.10 42.48
CA MET A 1 -12.66 -0.84 41.38
C MET A 1 -12.65 -0.02 40.11
N VAL A 2 -11.73 -0.31 39.18
CA VAL A 2 -11.74 0.30 37.85
C VAL A 2 -12.75 -0.50 37.03
N GLU A 3 -13.83 0.14 36.59
CA GLU A 3 -14.87 -0.47 35.76
C GLU A 3 -14.24 -0.83 34.40
N HIS A 4 -13.98 -2.12 34.16
CA HIS A 4 -13.30 -2.58 32.95
C HIS A 4 -14.24 -2.64 31.73
N ASP A 5 -15.55 -2.69 31.96
CA ASP A 5 -16.58 -2.92 30.95
C ASP A 5 -16.61 -1.87 29.84
N PHE A 6 -16.25 -0.62 30.16
CA PHE A 6 -16.14 0.46 29.16
C PHE A 6 -14.71 0.63 28.62
N THR A 7 -13.69 0.27 29.39
CA THR A 7 -12.27 0.45 29.00
C THR A 7 -11.84 -0.49 27.88
N ILE A 8 -12.30 -1.75 27.89
CA ILE A 8 -11.96 -2.75 26.89
C ILE A 8 -12.46 -2.35 25.48
N PRO A 9 -13.75 -2.04 25.27
CA PRO A 9 -14.21 -1.63 23.94
C PRO A 9 -13.57 -0.31 23.49
N LEU A 10 -13.35 0.64 24.40
CA LEU A 10 -12.68 1.90 24.09
C LEU A 10 -11.23 1.69 23.63
N ALA A 11 -10.48 0.80 24.29
CA ALA A 11 -9.11 0.47 23.92
C ALA A 11 -9.04 -0.19 22.53
N VAL A 12 -9.94 -1.14 22.25
CA VAL A 12 -10.02 -1.81 20.94
C VAL A 12 -10.33 -0.79 19.83
N LEU A 13 -11.26 0.13 20.07
CA LEU A 13 -11.59 1.20 19.12
C LEU A 13 -10.40 2.12 18.85
N PHE A 14 -9.67 2.52 19.90
CA PHE A 14 -8.50 3.38 19.75
C PHE A 14 -7.40 2.70 18.95
N VAL A 15 -7.05 1.46 19.29
CA VAL A 15 -6.02 0.68 18.60
C VAL A 15 -6.44 0.43 17.14
N GLY A 16 -7.70 0.05 16.92
CA GLY A 16 -8.24 -0.18 15.58
C GLY A 16 -8.24 1.09 14.73
N PHE A 17 -8.62 2.24 15.31
CA PHE A 17 -8.59 3.52 14.63
C PHE A 17 -7.17 3.94 14.24
N VAL A 18 -6.21 3.84 15.16
CA VAL A 18 -4.80 4.15 14.89
C VAL A 18 -4.25 3.25 13.79
N ALA A 19 -4.56 1.95 13.83
CA ALA A 19 -4.17 1.01 12.78
C ALA A 19 -4.79 1.38 11.42
N ALA A 20 -6.09 1.70 11.39
CA ALA A 20 -6.79 2.07 10.16
C ALA A 20 -6.22 3.35 9.53
N VAL A 21 -6.00 4.39 10.33
CA VAL A 21 -5.43 5.66 9.85
C VAL A 21 -4.00 5.48 9.37
N SER A 22 -3.20 4.67 10.06
CA SER A 22 -1.81 4.39 9.67
C SER A 22 -1.74 3.65 8.33
N ILE A 23 -2.48 2.54 8.19
CA ILE A 23 -2.51 1.74 6.96
C ILE A 23 -3.12 2.55 5.81
N GLY A 24 -4.22 3.27 6.05
CA GLY A 24 -4.85 4.14 5.06
C GLY A 24 -3.92 5.25 4.56
N SER A 25 -3.15 5.85 5.47
CA SER A 25 -2.16 6.89 5.11
C SER A 25 -1.06 6.31 4.21
N ILE A 26 -0.47 5.17 4.59
CA ILE A 26 0.58 4.52 3.80
C ILE A 26 0.04 4.10 2.42
N ALA A 27 -1.15 3.52 2.38
CA ALA A 27 -1.79 3.11 1.13
C ALA A 27 -2.07 4.31 0.21
N TRP A 28 -2.50 5.45 0.78
CA TRP A 28 -2.73 6.67 0.03
C TRP A 28 -1.44 7.22 -0.59
N TYR A 29 -0.34 7.23 0.16
CA TYR A 29 0.97 7.63 -0.35
C TYR A 29 1.50 6.68 -1.44
N ASN A 30 1.24 5.37 -1.35
CA ASN A 30 1.59 4.40 -2.40
C ASN A 30 0.72 4.51 -3.66
N SER A 31 -0.56 4.86 -3.49
CA SER A 31 -1.50 5.00 -4.60
C SER A 31 -1.24 6.28 -5.42
N LYS A 32 -0.72 7.34 -4.79
CA LYS A 32 -0.31 8.56 -5.49
C LYS A 32 1.11 8.40 -6.02
N ARG A 33 1.25 8.21 -7.33
CA ARG A 33 2.50 8.53 -8.03
C ARG A 33 2.81 9.99 -7.69
N LEU A 34 3.99 10.25 -7.13
CA LEU A 34 4.37 11.61 -6.73
C LEU A 34 4.17 12.57 -7.93
N PRO A 35 3.52 13.73 -7.74
CA PRO A 35 3.44 14.75 -8.77
C PRO A 35 4.85 15.09 -9.27
N GLY A 36 5.12 14.88 -10.56
CA GLY A 36 6.46 15.01 -11.15
C GLY A 36 7.18 13.69 -11.43
N TRP A 37 6.54 12.53 -11.18
CA TRP A 37 7.02 11.22 -11.66
C TRP A 37 6.48 10.88 -13.06
N GLU A 38 5.43 11.56 -13.56
CA GLU A 38 4.93 11.42 -14.95
C GLU A 38 5.96 11.81 -16.03
N SER A 39 6.80 12.82 -15.75
CA SER A 39 7.77 13.37 -16.71
C SER A 39 9.19 12.83 -16.54
N LYS A 40 9.39 11.88 -15.63
CA LYS A 40 10.71 11.34 -15.33
C LYS A 40 11.04 10.26 -16.37
N GLU A 41 11.99 10.57 -17.25
CA GLU A 41 12.50 9.60 -18.21
C GLU A 41 12.96 8.35 -17.47
N ARG A 42 12.55 7.21 -18.01
CA ARG A 42 12.90 5.91 -17.47
C ARG A 42 14.40 5.69 -17.69
N PRO A 43 15.17 5.34 -16.64
CA PRO A 43 16.60 5.08 -16.78
C PRO A 43 16.93 3.98 -17.81
N ASP A 44 18.02 4.17 -18.55
CA ASP A 44 18.47 3.27 -19.61
C ASP A 44 18.89 1.88 -19.12
N PHE A 45 19.29 1.75 -17.85
CA PHE A 45 19.71 0.46 -17.28
C PHE A 45 18.56 -0.53 -17.07
N ILE A 46 17.31 -0.06 -17.18
CA ILE A 46 16.14 -0.89 -16.90
C ILE A 46 15.74 -1.56 -18.23
N PRO A 47 15.77 -2.90 -18.33
CA PRO A 47 15.38 -3.61 -19.55
C PRO A 47 13.91 -3.37 -19.87
N LYS A 48 13.58 -3.06 -21.13
CA LYS A 48 12.19 -2.98 -21.57
C LYS A 48 11.57 -4.37 -21.40
N VAL A 49 10.50 -4.46 -20.61
CA VAL A 49 9.75 -5.69 -20.42
C VAL A 49 8.42 -5.48 -21.11
N ASP A 50 8.21 -6.16 -22.22
CA ASP A 50 6.92 -6.17 -22.90
C ASP A 50 5.98 -7.11 -22.14
N LYS A 51 4.76 -6.63 -21.85
CA LYS A 51 3.80 -7.39 -21.04
C LYS A 51 3.39 -8.70 -21.73
N ASP A 52 3.44 -8.71 -23.05
CA ASP A 52 3.08 -9.86 -23.88
C ASP A 52 4.10 -11.01 -23.71
N ASP A 53 5.38 -10.67 -23.51
CA ASP A 53 6.45 -11.66 -23.26
C ASP A 53 6.23 -12.39 -21.93
N LEU A 54 5.87 -11.65 -20.87
CA LEU A 54 5.62 -12.21 -19.54
C LEU A 54 4.42 -13.17 -19.49
N ILE A 55 3.35 -12.84 -20.22
CA ILE A 55 2.14 -13.68 -20.29
C ILE A 55 2.46 -14.97 -21.05
N SER A 56 3.23 -14.88 -22.13
CA SER A 56 3.65 -16.04 -22.92
C SER A 56 4.53 -17.01 -22.13
N GLU A 57 5.42 -16.51 -21.27
CA GLU A 57 6.34 -17.33 -20.48
C GLU A 57 5.64 -17.99 -19.28
N SER A 58 4.72 -17.28 -18.63
CA SER A 58 3.93 -17.82 -17.51
C SER A 58 2.93 -18.91 -17.93
N THR A 59 2.44 -18.86 -19.17
CA THR A 59 1.53 -19.88 -19.73
C THR A 59 2.28 -21.10 -20.27
N LYS A 60 3.61 -21.00 -20.44
CA LYS A 60 4.46 -22.06 -20.98
C LYS A 60 5.13 -22.92 -19.89
N LYS A 61 4.86 -22.67 -18.61
CA LYS A 61 5.45 -23.42 -17.48
C LYS A 61 4.51 -24.49 -16.94
#